data_AF-A0A533UZC0-F1
#
_entry.id   AF-A0A533UZC0-F1
#
_cell.length_a   1.000
_cell.length_b   1.000
_cell.length_c   1.000
_cell.angle_alpha   90.00
_cell.angle_beta   90.00
_cell.angle_gamma   90.00
#
_symmetry.space_group_name_H-M   'P 1'
#
loop_
_entity.id
_entity.type
_entity.pdbx_description
1 polymer ?
#
loop_
_entity_poly.entity_id
_entity_poly.type
_entity_poly.pdbx_seq_one_letter_code
_entity_poly.pdbx_strand_id
1 'polypeptide(L)'
;MYPSFSSDWLRRRWLDFRNGHTIYLVFAMTFANFITIQYKLLIDQIPYLAGVFDNIILFATVFILAYVPLSIFLGYWHRKSQWKVEQDALFRENKVGAIMWMYVIDLIEGNVSEEDKKLMKEALLGITRGETRLYRAKKLSKNDGKIKDSTNI
;
A
#
# COMPACT_ATOMS: atom_id res chain seq x y z
N MET A 1 -16.64 4.27 -30.82
CA MET A 1 -17.70 3.30 -30.45
C MET A 1 -17.34 2.75 -29.08
N TYR A 2 -18.00 3.21 -28.01
CA TYR A 2 -17.70 2.80 -26.63
C TYR A 2 -18.37 1.45 -26.32
N PRO A 3 -17.68 0.50 -25.65
CA PRO A 3 -18.24 -0.81 -25.38
C PRO A 3 -19.35 -0.75 -24.32
N SER A 4 -20.28 -1.70 -24.45
CA SER A 4 -21.60 -1.78 -23.82
C SER A 4 -21.60 -1.77 -22.28
N PHE A 5 -22.50 -0.96 -21.72
CA PHE A 5 -22.78 -0.69 -20.30
C PHE A 5 -23.09 -1.91 -19.40
N SER A 6 -23.41 -3.09 -19.94
CA SER A 6 -23.75 -4.27 -19.12
C SER A 6 -22.54 -4.92 -18.43
N SER A 7 -21.35 -4.83 -19.03
CA SER A 7 -20.12 -5.41 -18.46
C SER A 7 -19.61 -4.65 -17.23
N ASP A 8 -19.97 -3.37 -17.10
CA ASP A 8 -19.54 -2.51 -16.00
C ASP A 8 -20.31 -2.79 -14.70
N TRP A 9 -21.59 -3.13 -14.77
CA TRP A 9 -22.39 -3.40 -13.58
C TRP A 9 -21.89 -4.64 -12.84
N LEU A 10 -21.68 -5.75 -13.55
CA LEU A 10 -21.16 -6.98 -12.96
C LEU A 10 -19.74 -6.79 -12.42
N ARG A 11 -18.87 -6.07 -13.14
CA ARG A 11 -17.51 -5.76 -12.67
C ARG A 11 -17.52 -4.93 -11.38
N ARG A 12 -18.40 -3.93 -11.30
CA ARG A 12 -18.57 -3.11 -10.08
C ARG A 12 -19.08 -3.95 -8.93
N ARG A 13 -20.13 -4.76 -9.12
CA ARG A 13 -20.66 -5.63 -8.06
C ARG A 13 -19.68 -6.70 -7.63
N TRP A 14 -18.88 -7.24 -8.54
CA TRP A 14 -17.79 -8.15 -8.19
C TRP A 14 -16.69 -7.47 -7.38
N LEU A 15 -16.32 -6.23 -7.73
CA LEU A 15 -15.39 -5.43 -6.94
C LEU A 15 -15.96 -5.12 -5.55
N ASP A 16 -17.22 -4.69 -5.47
CA ASP A 16 -17.91 -4.41 -4.21
C ASP A 16 -17.99 -5.66 -3.33
N PHE A 17 -18.32 -6.81 -3.93
CA PHE A 17 -18.33 -8.11 -3.25
C PHE A 17 -16.94 -8.47 -2.70
N ARG A 18 -15.90 -8.39 -3.54
CA ARG A 18 -14.53 -8.70 -3.09
C ARG A 18 -14.09 -7.78 -1.97
N ASN A 19 -14.35 -6.49 -2.09
CA ASN A 19 -14.02 -5.52 -1.05
C ASN A 19 -14.79 -5.81 0.24
N GLY A 20 -16.10 -6.04 0.15
CA GLY A 20 -16.93 -6.38 1.31
C GLY A 20 -16.49 -7.69 1.98
N HIS A 21 -16.20 -8.72 1.18
CA HIS A 21 -15.74 -10.01 1.65
C HIS A 21 -14.36 -9.89 2.32
N THR A 22 -13.37 -9.29 1.65
CA THR A 22 -12.00 -9.20 2.18
C THR A 22 -11.89 -8.25 3.37
N ILE A 23 -12.56 -7.10 3.35
CA ILE A 23 -12.41 -6.09 4.41
C ILE A 23 -13.24 -6.47 5.65
N TYR A 24 -14.49 -6.92 5.48
CA TYR A 24 -15.40 -7.10 6.62
C TYR A 24 -15.65 -8.57 6.96
N LEU A 25 -16.01 -9.40 5.97
CA LEU A 25 -16.39 -10.79 6.26
C LEU A 25 -15.19 -11.64 6.68
N VAL A 26 -14.06 -11.54 5.97
CA VAL A 26 -12.82 -12.23 6.32
C VAL A 26 -12.30 -11.73 7.67
N PHE A 27 -12.37 -10.43 7.95
CA PHE A 27 -12.02 -9.89 9.26
C PHE A 27 -12.88 -10.52 10.37
N ALA A 28 -14.20 -10.49 10.24
CA ALA A 28 -15.11 -11.06 11.23
C ALA A 28 -14.88 -12.58 11.40
N MET A 29 -14.72 -13.32 10.30
CA MET A 29 -14.49 -14.76 10.30
C MET A 29 -13.14 -15.11 10.95
N THR A 30 -12.06 -14.44 10.57
CA THR A 30 -10.73 -14.68 11.16
C THR A 30 -10.70 -14.29 12.63
N PHE A 31 -11.38 -13.22 13.02
CA PHE A 31 -11.48 -12.80 14.41
C PHE A 31 -12.30 -13.78 15.26
N ALA A 32 -13.45 -14.26 14.75
CA ALA A 32 -14.25 -15.29 15.41
C ALA A 32 -13.47 -16.63 15.53
N ASN A 33 -12.75 -17.02 14.48
CA ASN A 33 -11.89 -18.20 14.49
C ASN A 33 -10.75 -18.05 15.49
N PHE A 34 -10.12 -16.88 15.56
CA PHE A 34 -9.08 -16.59 16.54
C PHE A 34 -9.63 -16.74 17.97
N ILE A 35 -10.76 -16.12 18.30
CA ILE A 35 -11.40 -16.28 19.62
C ILE A 35 -11.68 -17.76 19.91
N THR A 36 -12.19 -18.51 18.93
CA THR A 36 -12.51 -19.94 19.09
C THR A 36 -11.26 -20.79 19.34
N ILE A 37 -10.18 -20.56 18.59
CA ILE A 37 -8.90 -21.26 18.77
C ILE A 37 -8.31 -20.94 20.14
N GLN A 38 -8.29 -19.65 20.51
CA GLN A 38 -7.77 -19.23 21.81
C GLN A 38 -8.60 -19.83 22.95
N TYR A 39 -9.92 -19.84 22.84
CA TYR A 39 -10.79 -20.47 23.83
C TYR A 39 -10.43 -21.95 24.02
N LYS A 40 -10.36 -22.73 22.94
CA LYS A 40 -10.00 -24.15 23.02
C LYS A 40 -8.62 -24.36 23.63
N LEU A 41 -7.62 -23.65 23.14
CA LEU A 41 -6.24 -23.79 23.62
C LEU A 41 -6.09 -23.42 25.09
N LEU A 42 -6.75 -22.35 25.56
CA LEU A 42 -6.61 -21.89 26.94
C LEU A 42 -7.40 -22.77 27.92
N ILE A 43 -8.61 -23.19 27.56
CA ILE A 43 -9.46 -23.99 28.44
C ILE A 43 -8.99 -25.44 28.52
N ASP A 44 -8.61 -26.04 27.40
CA ASP A 44 -8.15 -27.44 27.40
C ASP A 44 -6.80 -27.62 28.11
N GLN A 45 -5.97 -26.57 28.17
CA GLN A 45 -4.62 -26.64 28.73
C GLN A 45 -4.49 -26.09 30.16
N ILE A 46 -5.44 -25.25 30.63
CA ILE A 46 -5.35 -24.57 31.92
C ILE A 46 -6.61 -24.85 32.75
N PRO A 47 -6.60 -25.85 33.65
CA PRO A 47 -7.76 -26.25 34.46
C PRO A 47 -8.35 -25.12 35.31
N TYR A 48 -7.52 -24.16 35.73
CA TYR A 48 -7.98 -22.98 36.47
C TYR A 48 -8.88 -22.06 35.63
N LEU A 49 -8.59 -21.90 34.34
CA LEU A 49 -9.41 -21.08 33.44
C LEU A 49 -10.72 -21.77 33.08
N ALA A 50 -10.73 -23.11 33.04
CA ALA A 50 -11.94 -23.88 32.80
C ALA A 50 -13.06 -23.53 33.79
N GLY A 51 -12.74 -23.35 35.08
CA GLY A 51 -13.73 -22.97 36.11
C GLY A 51 -14.16 -21.50 36.11
N VAL A 52 -13.53 -20.62 35.32
CA VAL A 52 -13.89 -19.19 35.20
C VAL A 52 -14.66 -18.92 33.91
N PHE A 53 -14.33 -19.66 32.84
CA PHE A 53 -14.90 -19.48 31.51
C PHE A 53 -15.55 -20.77 31.02
N ASP A 54 -16.64 -21.17 31.69
CA ASP A 54 -17.43 -22.35 31.32
C ASP A 54 -18.13 -22.22 29.94
N ASN A 55 -18.21 -20.99 29.42
CA ASN A 55 -18.92 -20.66 28.19
C ASN A 55 -18.08 -19.78 27.26
N ILE A 56 -17.98 -20.19 26.00
CA ILE A 56 -17.31 -19.45 24.93
C ILE A 56 -17.84 -18.02 24.75
N ILE A 57 -19.13 -17.76 24.99
CA ILE A 57 -19.74 -16.43 24.89
C ILE A 57 -19.19 -15.51 25.99
N LEU A 58 -19.03 -16.02 27.20
CA LEU A 58 -18.47 -15.25 28.32
C LEU A 58 -17.00 -14.92 28.05
N PHE A 59 -16.23 -15.92 27.61
CA PHE A 59 -14.84 -15.72 27.20
C PHE A 59 -14.73 -14.69 26.07
N ALA A 60 -15.50 -14.85 24.99
CA ALA A 60 -15.48 -13.95 23.85
C ALA A 60 -15.79 -12.51 24.26
N THR A 61 -16.76 -12.30 25.15
CA THR A 61 -17.13 -10.97 25.63
C THR A 61 -15.99 -10.31 26.40
N VAL A 62 -15.41 -11.00 27.38
CA VAL A 62 -14.27 -10.48 28.16
C VAL A 62 -13.06 -10.26 27.27
N PHE A 63 -12.79 -11.21 26.36
CA PHE A 63 -11.71 -11.12 25.40
C PHE A 63 -11.85 -9.89 24.52
N ILE A 64 -13.03 -9.64 23.93
CA ILE A 64 -13.28 -8.47 23.07
C ILE A 64 -13.11 -7.17 23.88
N LEU A 65 -13.64 -7.11 25.09
CA LEU A 65 -13.55 -5.93 25.96
C LEU A 65 -12.10 -5.60 26.35
N ALA A 66 -11.20 -6.58 26.43
CA ALA A 66 -9.78 -6.35 26.67
C ALA A 66 -8.99 -6.10 25.37
N TYR A 67 -9.25 -6.92 24.35
CA TYR A 67 -8.52 -6.92 23.08
C TYR A 67 -8.75 -5.64 22.28
N VAL A 68 -9.99 -5.15 22.19
CA VAL A 68 -10.30 -3.95 21.39
C VAL A 68 -9.58 -2.71 21.96
N PRO A 69 -9.68 -2.36 23.26
CA PRO A 69 -8.93 -1.23 23.81
C PRO A 69 -7.41 -1.38 23.67
N LEU A 70 -6.88 -2.59 23.90
CA LEU A 70 -5.45 -2.85 23.74
C LEU A 70 -5.00 -2.63 22.30
N SER A 71 -5.78 -3.11 21.32
CA SER A 71 -5.49 -2.91 19.90
C SER A 71 -5.53 -1.44 19.50
N ILE A 72 -6.48 -0.66 20.04
CA ILE A 72 -6.55 0.79 19.83
C ILE A 72 -5.32 1.47 20.42
N PHE A 73 -4.90 1.10 21.63
CA PHE A 73 -3.72 1.66 22.29
C PHE A 73 -2.44 1.37 21.48
N LEU A 74 -2.22 0.11 21.10
CA LEU A 74 -1.07 -0.29 20.29
C LEU A 74 -1.07 0.42 18.92
N GLY A 75 -2.23 0.53 18.28
CA GLY A 75 -2.39 1.25 17.02
C GLY A 75 -2.08 2.75 17.16
N TYR A 76 -2.54 3.39 18.24
CA TYR A 76 -2.23 4.79 18.55
C TYR A 76 -0.72 4.98 18.78
N TRP A 77 -0.09 4.11 19.56
CA TRP A 77 1.35 4.15 19.81
C TRP A 77 2.15 3.96 18.51
N HIS A 78 1.78 3.00 17.69
CA HIS A 78 2.41 2.75 16.39
C HIS A 78 2.28 3.97 15.46
N ARG A 79 1.08 4.58 15.38
CA ARG A 79 0.85 5.81 14.61
C ARG A 79 1.76 6.96 15.07
N LYS A 80 2.02 7.09 16.37
CA LYS A 80 2.84 8.17 16.92
C LYS A 80 4.35 7.91 16.80
N SER A 81 4.78 6.66 16.79
CA SER A 81 6.19 6.28 16.82
C SER A 81 6.74 5.84 15.46
N GLN A 82 6.16 4.78 14.87
CA GLN A 82 6.72 4.10 13.71
C GLN A 82 6.23 4.66 12.38
N TRP A 83 4.98 5.13 12.32
CA TRP A 83 4.37 5.59 11.07
C TRP A 83 5.20 6.67 10.35
N LYS A 84 5.80 7.61 11.10
CA LYS A 84 6.65 8.66 10.52
C LYS A 84 7.90 8.08 9.84
N VAL A 85 8.52 7.07 10.46
CA VAL A 85 9.74 6.43 9.94
C VAL A 85 9.42 5.63 8.68
N GLU A 86 8.33 4.88 8.69
CA GLU A 86 7.87 4.10 7.54
C GLU A 86 7.50 4.99 6.35
N GLN A 87 6.78 6.09 6.60
CA GLN A 87 6.43 7.05 5.54
C GLN A 87 7.67 7.74 4.97
N ASP A 88 8.66 8.11 5.80
CA ASP A 88 9.92 8.68 5.31
C ASP A 88 10.70 7.66 4.46
N ALA A 89 10.75 6.39 4.88
CA ALA A 89 11.38 5.31 4.11
C ALA A 89 10.69 5.12 2.75
N LEU A 90 9.35 4.97 2.73
CA LEU A 90 8.58 4.82 1.49
C LEU A 90 8.72 6.03 0.56
N PHE A 91 8.77 7.24 1.12
CA PHE A 91 8.98 8.45 0.34
C PHE A 91 10.37 8.48 -0.30
N ARG A 92 11.42 8.13 0.44
CA ARG A 92 12.81 8.03 -0.08
C ARG A 92 12.95 6.95 -1.14
N GLU A 93 12.22 5.85 -0.99
CA GLU A 93 12.21 4.75 -1.96
C GLU A 93 11.44 5.08 -3.23
N ASN A 94 10.54 6.06 -3.20
CA ASN A 94 9.74 6.47 -4.36
C ASN A 94 10.56 7.29 -5.37
N LYS A 95 11.44 6.60 -6.10
CA LYS A 95 12.29 7.16 -7.15
C LYS A 95 11.49 7.84 -8.27
N VAL A 96 10.33 7.27 -8.64
CA VAL A 96 9.46 7.82 -9.68
C VAL A 96 8.89 9.16 -9.22
N GLY A 97 8.34 9.23 -8.01
CA GLY A 97 7.81 10.45 -7.41
C GLY A 97 8.88 11.53 -7.28
N ALA A 98 10.09 11.17 -6.85
CA ALA A 98 11.21 12.11 -6.79
C ALA A 98 11.53 12.70 -8.18
N ILE A 99 11.62 11.87 -9.23
CA ILE A 99 11.88 12.33 -10.60
C ILE A 99 10.75 13.22 -11.12
N MET A 100 9.48 12.89 -10.82
CA MET A 100 8.33 13.73 -11.15
C MET A 100 8.46 15.12 -10.53
N TRP A 101 8.76 15.19 -9.23
CA TRP A 101 8.90 16.46 -8.52
C TRP A 101 10.08 17.29 -9.02
N MET A 102 11.22 16.64 -9.30
CA MET A 102 12.36 17.33 -9.92
C MET A 102 12.01 17.92 -11.28
N TYR A 103 11.34 17.15 -12.13
CA TYR A 103 10.91 17.63 -13.44
C TYR A 103 9.90 18.79 -13.34
N VAL A 104 9.02 18.78 -12.33
CA VAL A 104 8.11 19.92 -12.05
C VAL A 104 8.89 21.17 -11.62
N ILE A 105 9.93 21.03 -10.80
CA ILE A 105 10.80 22.15 -10.42
C ILE A 105 11.52 22.70 -11.65
N ASP A 106 12.16 21.84 -12.45
CA ASP A 106 12.85 22.24 -13.68
C ASP A 106 11.88 22.96 -14.64
N LEU A 107 10.62 22.50 -14.72
CA LEU A 107 9.58 23.13 -15.54
C LEU A 107 9.25 24.55 -15.07
N ILE A 108 9.10 24.75 -13.75
CA ILE A 108 8.80 26.07 -13.16
C ILE A 108 9.98 27.02 -13.36
N GLU A 109 11.21 26.53 -13.25
CA GLU A 109 12.42 27.31 -13.50
C GLU A 109 12.67 27.63 -14.99
N GLY A 110 11.90 27.01 -15.90
CA GLY A 110 12.09 27.18 -17.34
C GLY A 110 13.27 26.38 -17.92
N ASN A 111 13.84 25.46 -17.14
CA ASN A 111 15.02 24.64 -17.49
C ASN A 111 14.67 23.39 -18.31
N VAL A 112 13.44 23.30 -18.85
CA VAL A 112 12.92 22.10 -19.53
C VAL A 112 12.67 22.38 -21.01
N SER A 113 13.40 21.64 -21.86
CA SER A 113 13.22 21.68 -23.31
C SER A 113 11.99 20.86 -23.77
N GLU A 114 11.50 21.09 -24.99
CA GLU A 114 10.44 20.25 -25.59
C GLU A 114 10.84 18.77 -25.69
N GLU A 115 12.13 18.49 -25.86
CA GLU A 115 12.65 17.14 -25.85
C GLU A 115 12.57 16.50 -24.46
N ASP A 116 12.90 17.25 -23.39
CA ASP A 116 12.73 16.80 -22.02
C ASP A 116 11.26 16.47 -21.70
N LYS A 117 10.33 17.29 -22.19
CA LYS A 117 8.89 17.03 -22.07
C LYS A 117 8.49 15.71 -22.72
N LYS A 118 8.99 15.45 -23.93
CA LYS A 118 8.73 14.21 -24.66
C LYS A 118 9.31 12.99 -23.93
N LEU A 119 10.55 13.10 -23.44
CA LEU A 119 11.21 12.03 -22.69
C LEU A 119 10.47 11.70 -21.39
N MET A 120 10.01 12.72 -20.65
CA MET A 120 9.24 12.53 -19.43
C MET A 120 7.89 11.86 -19.72
N LYS A 121 7.19 12.28 -20.78
CA LYS A 121 5.94 11.68 -21.22
C LYS A 121 6.12 10.21 -21.61
N GLU A 122 7.20 9.88 -22.33
CA GLU A 122 7.54 8.50 -22.68
C GLU A 122 7.83 7.65 -21.44
N ALA A 123 8.60 8.16 -20.48
CA ALA A 123 8.90 7.46 -19.23
C ALA A 123 7.62 7.17 -18.42
N LEU A 124 6.71 8.14 -18.33
CA LEU A 124 5.42 7.94 -17.65
C LEU A 124 4.52 6.93 -18.36
N LEU A 125 4.48 6.99 -19.70
CA LEU A 125 3.77 5.99 -20.49
C LEU A 125 4.36 4.58 -20.28
N GLY A 126 5.68 4.47 -20.19
CA GLY A 126 6.37 3.23 -19.84
C GLY A 126 5.88 2.66 -18.51
N ILE A 127 5.83 3.49 -17.46
CA ILE A 127 5.35 3.08 -16.13
C ILE A 127 3.89 2.63 -16.17
N THR A 128 3.01 3.36 -16.87
CA THR A 128 1.60 2.94 -17.03
C THR A 128 1.42 1.64 -17.79
N ARG A 129 2.44 1.20 -18.55
CA ARG A 129 2.49 -0.06 -19.29
C ARG A 129 3.29 -1.15 -18.55
N GLY A 130 3.90 -0.85 -17.40
CA GLY A 130 4.69 -1.80 -16.61
C GLY A 130 6.20 -1.81 -16.88
N GLU A 131 6.74 -0.85 -17.64
CA GLU A 131 8.18 -0.72 -17.94
C GLU A 131 8.88 0.29 -17.01
N THR A 132 9.98 -0.11 -16.37
CA THR A 132 10.68 0.65 -15.30
C THR A 132 11.73 1.66 -15.81
N ARG A 133 11.75 2.04 -17.09
CA ARG A 133 12.77 2.96 -17.63
C ARG A 133 12.46 4.42 -17.26
N LEU A 134 13.29 5.00 -16.40
CA LEU A 134 13.09 6.34 -15.82
C LEU A 134 13.63 7.50 -16.69
N TYR A 135 12.96 8.65 -16.65
CA TYR A 135 13.34 9.88 -17.36
C TYR A 135 14.78 10.34 -17.07
N ARG A 136 15.15 10.45 -15.79
CA ARG A 136 16.49 10.91 -15.38
C ARG A 136 17.61 10.01 -15.93
N ALA A 137 17.41 8.68 -15.95
CA ALA A 137 18.38 7.75 -16.52
C ALA A 137 18.57 7.96 -18.03
N LYS A 138 17.48 8.25 -18.75
CA LYS A 138 17.51 8.52 -20.19
C LYS A 138 18.14 9.89 -20.50
N LYS A 139 17.90 10.92 -19.68
CA LYS A 139 18.54 12.25 -19.80
C LYS A 139 20.05 12.22 -19.53
N LEU A 140 20.50 11.44 -18.54
CA LEU A 140 21.92 11.25 -18.25
C LEU A 140 22.64 10.48 -19.37
N SER A 141 22.08 9.34 -19.81
CA SER A 141 22.59 8.62 -21.00
C SER A 141 22.62 9.51 -22.25
N LYS A 142 21.57 10.35 -22.38
CA LYS A 142 21.46 11.56 -23.19
C LYS A 142 22.75 12.39 -23.30
N ASN A 143 23.04 13.02 -22.18
CA ASN A 143 24.14 13.97 -22.03
C ASN A 143 25.51 13.28 -22.10
N ASP A 144 25.67 12.08 -21.56
CA ASP A 144 26.92 11.34 -21.62
C ASP A 144 27.32 11.01 -23.08
N GLY A 145 26.35 10.72 -23.94
CA GLY A 145 26.58 10.56 -25.39
C GLY A 145 27.04 11.85 -26.06
N LYS A 146 26.39 12.98 -25.74
CA LYS A 146 26.79 14.30 -26.27
C LYS A 146 28.18 14.75 -25.81
N ILE A 147 28.55 14.45 -24.56
CA ILE A 147 29.87 14.80 -23.99
C ILE A 147 30.99 13.97 -24.63
N LYS A 148 30.74 12.68 -24.92
CA LYS A 148 31.71 11.83 -25.62
C LYS A 148 31.94 12.26 -27.07
N ASP A 149 30.91 12.72 -27.78
CA ASP A 149 31.06 13.25 -29.13
C ASP A 149 31.81 14.60 -29.16
N SER A 150 31.68 15.42 -28.11
CA SER A 150 32.40 16.72 -28.03
C SER A 150 33.87 16.62 -27.58
N THR A 151 34.31 15.46 -27.07
CA THR A 151 35.69 15.25 -26.58
C THR A 151 36.57 14.52 -27.60
N ASN A 152 35.99 14.04 -28.71
CA ASN A 152 36.68 13.37 -29.82
C ASN A 152 37.00 14.31 -31.00
N ILE A 153 37.15 15.61 -30.75
CA ILE A 153 37.63 16.62 -31.72
C ILE A 153 38.98 17.15 -31.23
#